data_AF-A0AAD0RSB5-F1
#
_entry.id   AF-A0AAD0RSB5-F1
#
_cell.length_a   1.000
_cell.length_b   1.000
_cell.length_c   1.000
_cell.angle_alpha   90.00
_cell.angle_beta   90.00
_cell.angle_gamma   90.00
#
_symmetry.space_group_name_H-M   'P 1'
#
loop_
_entity.id
_entity.type
_entity.pdbx_description
1 polymer ?
#
loop_
_entity_poly.entity_id
_entity_poly.type
_entity_poly.pdbx_seq_one_letter_code
_entity_poly.pdbx_strand_id
1 'polypeptide(L)'
;MTVPAGKAALLAAMRDEYRRLSAVLARVPPERAFAQEMDGHAKGSRMSAADLMAYLLGWQALVLKWHRLERDGLPMDFPDTGYRWNQLGLLAQKFYRDYGDVDDWARLCAMLDDSQRQVEALVESYSDEALYGGPWYDKWTRGRMIQFNTASPCRNARGRLAAWLKTLPAG
;
A
#
# COMPACT_ATOMS: atom_id res chain seq x y z
N MET A 1 13.85 -4.69 8.97
CA MET A 1 12.63 -5.47 9.28
C MET A 1 12.86 -6.87 8.74
N THR A 2 12.80 -7.85 9.62
CA THR A 2 12.76 -9.26 9.28
C THR A 2 11.48 -9.56 8.48
N VAL A 3 11.56 -10.47 7.51
CA VAL A 3 10.38 -10.92 6.78
C VAL A 3 9.48 -11.69 7.77
N PRO A 4 8.21 -11.31 7.95
CA PRO A 4 7.26 -12.09 8.76
C PRO A 4 7.17 -13.53 8.27
N ALA A 5 7.26 -14.47 9.20
CA ALA A 5 7.22 -15.91 8.93
C ALA A 5 5.98 -16.58 9.57
N GLY A 6 4.91 -15.81 9.78
CA GLY A 6 3.68 -16.27 10.42
C GLY A 6 2.63 -15.15 10.52
N LYS A 7 1.37 -15.51 10.76
CA LYS A 7 0.21 -14.63 10.88
C LYS A 7 0.42 -13.55 11.94
N ALA A 8 0.85 -13.95 13.14
CA ALA A 8 1.09 -13.01 14.24
C ALA A 8 2.16 -11.97 13.89
N ALA A 9 3.27 -12.43 13.29
CA ALA A 9 4.34 -11.54 12.84
C ALA A 9 3.90 -10.61 11.70
N LEU A 10 3.04 -11.09 10.79
CA LEU A 10 2.49 -10.29 9.70
C LEU A 10 1.59 -9.16 10.22
N LEU A 11 0.63 -9.50 11.08
CA LEU A 11 -0.26 -8.51 11.71
C LEU A 11 0.53 -7.49 12.52
N ALA A 12 1.53 -7.94 13.30
CA ALA A 12 2.39 -7.04 14.05
C ALA A 12 3.16 -6.08 13.13
N ALA A 13 3.72 -6.57 12.02
CA ALA A 13 4.44 -5.75 11.06
C ALA A 13 3.52 -4.75 10.32
N MET A 14 2.32 -5.18 9.93
CA MET A 14 1.30 -4.32 9.31
C MET A 14 0.91 -3.19 10.25
N ARG A 15 0.53 -3.52 11.49
CA ARG A 15 0.09 -2.55 12.49
C ARG A 15 1.20 -1.57 12.88
N ASP A 16 2.43 -2.06 13.10
CA ASP A 16 3.54 -1.19 13.50
C ASP A 16 3.93 -0.22 12.37
N GLU A 17 4.09 -0.70 11.14
CA GLU A 17 4.44 0.21 10.03
C GLU A 17 3.30 1.16 9.68
N TYR A 18 2.05 0.71 9.75
CA TYR A 18 0.92 1.60 9.53
C TYR A 18 0.84 2.69 10.59
N ARG A 19 0.90 2.33 11.88
CA ARG A 19 0.94 3.31 12.99
C ARG A 19 2.04 4.35 12.81
N ARG A 20 3.24 3.92 12.40
CA ARG A 20 4.37 4.83 12.14
C ARG A 20 4.14 5.69 10.89
N LEU A 21 3.52 5.16 9.85
CA LEU A 21 3.12 5.91 8.67
C LEU A 21 2.07 6.97 9.03
N SER A 22 1.00 6.61 9.76
CA SER A 22 -0.05 7.54 10.18
C SER A 22 0.49 8.72 10.98
N ALA A 23 1.48 8.48 11.86
CA ALA A 23 2.16 9.55 12.59
C ALA A 23 2.92 10.54 11.68
N VAL A 24 3.41 10.08 10.52
CA VAL A 24 4.03 10.94 9.51
C VAL A 24 2.97 11.63 8.65
N LEU A 25 1.89 10.94 8.28
CA LEU A 25 0.77 11.51 7.53
C LEU A 25 0.10 12.67 8.27
N ALA A 26 -0.04 12.57 9.59
CA ALA A 26 -0.58 13.63 10.44
C ALA A 26 0.24 14.93 10.43
N ARG A 27 1.49 14.90 9.94
CA ARG A 27 2.38 16.06 9.82
C ARG A 27 2.40 16.66 8.42
N VAL A 28 1.72 16.04 7.45
CA VAL A 28 1.63 16.56 6.08
C VAL A 28 0.72 17.78 6.07
N PRO A 29 1.21 18.96 5.63
CA PRO A 29 0.36 20.14 5.48
C PRO A 29 -0.65 19.90 4.34
N PRO A 30 -1.98 19.95 4.59
CA PRO A 30 -2.99 19.66 3.59
C PRO A 30 -2.84 20.49 2.30
N GLU A 31 -2.45 21.76 2.43
CA GLU A 31 -2.22 22.68 1.32
C GLU A 31 -1.04 22.30 0.41
N ARG A 32 -0.14 21.42 0.89
CA ARG A 32 0.99 20.87 0.13
C ARG A 32 0.79 19.42 -0.29
N ALA A 33 -0.24 18.75 0.23
CA ALA A 33 -0.44 17.31 0.02
C ALA A 33 -0.55 16.93 -1.47
N PHE A 34 -1.10 17.84 -2.29
CA PHE A 34 -1.31 17.66 -3.73
C PHE A 34 -0.20 18.29 -4.61
N ALA A 35 0.78 18.96 -4.01
CA ALA A 35 1.88 19.58 -4.75
C ALA A 35 2.92 18.55 -5.18
N GLN A 36 3.47 18.68 -6.40
CA GLN A 36 4.43 17.76 -7.01
C GLN A 36 5.87 17.93 -6.45
N GLU A 37 5.99 17.83 -5.14
CA GLU A 37 7.18 18.19 -4.37
C GLU A 37 8.06 16.99 -3.96
N MET A 38 7.61 15.76 -4.23
CA MET A 38 8.33 14.54 -3.92
C MET A 38 8.94 13.90 -5.17
N ASP A 39 10.05 13.17 -5.01
CA ASP A 39 10.57 12.31 -6.06
C ASP A 39 9.65 11.11 -6.26
N GLY A 40 9.26 10.88 -7.52
CA GLY A 40 8.37 9.81 -7.91
C GLY A 40 9.01 8.41 -7.83
N HIS A 41 8.23 7.41 -8.25
CA HIS A 41 8.70 6.02 -8.29
C HIS A 41 9.66 5.76 -9.47
N ALA A 42 9.48 6.46 -10.59
CA ALA A 42 10.42 6.43 -11.71
C ALA A 42 11.51 7.50 -11.51
N LYS A 43 12.76 7.19 -11.86
CA LYS A 43 13.88 8.13 -11.75
C LYS A 43 13.59 9.39 -12.57
N GLY A 44 13.72 10.56 -11.95
CA GLY A 44 13.46 11.86 -12.58
C GLY A 44 11.99 12.27 -12.66
N SER A 45 11.06 11.40 -12.23
CA SER A 45 9.64 11.78 -12.08
C SER A 45 9.39 12.51 -10.76
N ARG A 46 8.31 13.28 -10.72
CA ARG A 46 7.79 13.93 -9.51
C ARG A 46 6.45 13.31 -9.14
N MET A 47 6.10 13.37 -7.86
CA MET A 47 4.80 12.96 -7.34
C MET A 47 4.44 13.86 -6.16
N SER A 48 3.16 13.87 -5.80
CA SER A 48 2.66 14.50 -4.58
C SER A 48 2.56 13.49 -3.42
N ALA A 49 2.27 13.98 -2.21
CA ALA A 49 1.94 13.09 -1.10
C ALA A 49 0.62 12.35 -1.34
N ALA A 50 -0.34 12.99 -2.01
CA ALA A 50 -1.60 12.40 -2.45
C ALA A 50 -1.37 11.26 -3.48
N ASP A 51 -0.46 11.43 -4.44
CA ASP A 51 -0.09 10.34 -5.37
C ASP A 51 0.49 9.14 -4.61
N LEU A 52 1.33 9.40 -3.60
CA LEU A 52 1.86 8.33 -2.75
C LEU A 52 0.75 7.63 -1.94
N MET A 53 -0.28 8.35 -1.49
CA MET A 53 -1.45 7.75 -0.84
C MET A 53 -2.27 6.90 -1.81
N ALA A 54 -2.52 7.41 -3.02
CA ALA A 54 -3.18 6.68 -4.10
C ALA A 54 -2.44 5.38 -4.44
N TYR A 55 -1.10 5.41 -4.45
CA TYR A 55 -0.27 4.23 -4.63
C TYR A 55 -0.51 3.17 -3.55
N LEU A 56 -0.52 3.57 -2.27
CA LEU A 56 -0.77 2.64 -1.16
C LEU A 56 -2.19 2.05 -1.23
N LEU A 57 -3.19 2.91 -1.45
CA LEU A 57 -4.58 2.51 -1.62
C LEU A 57 -4.75 1.50 -2.75
N GLY A 58 -4.15 1.76 -3.92
CA GLY A 58 -4.21 0.87 -5.07
C GLY A 58 -3.65 -0.52 -4.77
N TRP A 59 -2.51 -0.61 -4.09
CA TRP A 59 -1.95 -1.91 -3.70
C TRP A 59 -2.79 -2.67 -2.68
N GLN A 60 -3.33 -1.99 -1.67
CA GLN A 60 -4.22 -2.60 -0.69
C GLN A 60 -5.53 -3.06 -1.35
N ALA A 61 -6.09 -2.27 -2.26
CA ALA A 61 -7.25 -2.62 -3.05
C ALA A 61 -7.01 -3.86 -3.93
N LEU A 62 -5.82 -4.00 -4.52
CA LEU A 62 -5.46 -5.21 -5.26
C LEU A 62 -5.39 -6.45 -4.37
N VAL A 63 -4.81 -6.34 -3.17
CA VAL A 63 -4.83 -7.45 -2.20
C VAL A 63 -6.27 -7.89 -1.93
N LEU A 64 -7.16 -6.95 -1.61
CA LEU A 64 -8.57 -7.26 -1.36
C LEU A 64 -9.26 -7.86 -2.60
N LYS A 65 -8.99 -7.31 -3.78
CA LYS A 65 -9.52 -7.81 -5.07
C LYS A 65 -9.12 -9.26 -5.31
N TRP A 66 -7.83 -9.58 -5.18
CA TRP A 66 -7.30 -10.93 -5.38
C TRP A 66 -8.03 -11.97 -4.51
N HIS A 67 -8.17 -11.68 -3.22
CA HIS A 67 -8.80 -12.60 -2.27
C HIS A 67 -10.32 -12.71 -2.47
N ARG A 68 -10.97 -11.62 -2.91
CA ARG A 68 -12.39 -11.67 -3.31
C ARG A 68 -12.58 -12.57 -4.53
N LEU A 69 -11.78 -12.38 -5.58
CA LEU A 69 -11.87 -13.18 -6.81
C LEU A 69 -11.63 -14.66 -6.52
N GLU A 70 -10.61 -14.99 -5.74
CA GLU A 70 -10.33 -16.36 -5.32
C GLU A 70 -11.51 -16.99 -4.57
N ARG A 71 -12.07 -16.28 -3.57
CA ARG A 71 -13.23 -16.74 -2.80
C ARG A 71 -14.44 -16.99 -3.70
N ASP A 72 -14.64 -16.13 -4.69
CA ASP A 72 -15.76 -16.21 -5.62
C ASP A 72 -15.49 -17.20 -6.78
N GLY A 73 -14.34 -17.89 -6.78
CA GLY A 73 -13.97 -18.86 -7.82
C GLY A 73 -13.70 -18.22 -9.20
N LEU A 74 -13.40 -16.93 -9.23
CA LEU A 74 -13.19 -16.16 -10.46
C LEU A 74 -11.71 -16.11 -10.86
N PRO A 75 -11.42 -15.96 -12.17
CA PRO A 75 -10.05 -15.78 -12.64
C PRO A 75 -9.37 -14.57 -11.98
N MET A 76 -8.11 -14.76 -11.60
CA MET A 76 -7.30 -13.76 -10.92
C MET A 76 -6.01 -13.50 -11.71
N ASP A 77 -5.85 -12.26 -12.18
CA ASP A 77 -4.64 -11.81 -12.86
C ASP A 77 -3.69 -11.11 -11.89
N PHE A 78 -2.40 -11.41 -12.00
CA PHE A 78 -1.35 -10.76 -11.22
C PHE A 78 -0.40 -9.95 -12.11
N PRO A 79 -0.02 -8.72 -11.71
CA PRO A 79 -0.52 -7.97 -10.54
C PRO A 79 -1.97 -7.46 -10.72
N ASP A 80 -2.39 -7.17 -11.94
CA ASP A 80 -3.77 -6.78 -12.25
C ASP A 80 -4.09 -7.10 -13.71
N THR A 81 -5.37 -7.16 -14.07
CA THR A 81 -5.81 -7.44 -15.44
C THR A 81 -5.23 -6.42 -16.41
N GLY A 82 -4.51 -6.90 -17.43
CA GLY A 82 -3.83 -6.05 -18.42
C GLY A 82 -2.46 -5.52 -18.00
N TYR A 83 -1.95 -5.91 -16.83
CA TYR A 83 -0.63 -5.50 -16.33
C TYR A 83 0.27 -6.70 -16.04
N ARG A 84 1.56 -6.55 -16.31
CA ARG A 84 2.61 -7.51 -15.94
C ARG A 84 3.48 -6.97 -14.81
N TRP A 85 4.19 -7.85 -14.10
CA TRP A 85 5.15 -7.48 -13.05
C TRP A 85 6.29 -6.58 -13.52
N ASN A 86 6.62 -6.54 -14.81
CA ASN A 86 7.59 -5.58 -15.35
C ASN A 86 6.98 -4.23 -15.73
N GLN A 87 5.68 -4.02 -15.47
CA GLN A 87 4.92 -2.81 -15.80
C GLN A 87 4.36 -2.11 -14.54
N LEU A 88 4.97 -2.33 -13.36
CA LEU A 88 4.47 -1.73 -12.11
C LEU A 88 4.43 -0.20 -12.12
N GLY A 89 5.28 0.46 -12.92
CA GLY A 89 5.19 1.90 -13.12
C GLY A 89 3.89 2.34 -13.80
N LEU A 90 3.40 1.57 -14.79
CA LEU A 90 2.12 1.84 -15.46
C LEU A 90 0.94 1.54 -14.53
N LEU A 91 1.06 0.50 -13.70
CA LEU A 91 0.06 0.17 -12.70
C LEU A 91 -0.01 1.25 -11.60
N ALA A 92 1.12 1.78 -11.15
CA ALA A 92 1.15 2.92 -10.23
C ALA A 92 0.45 4.15 -10.83
N GLN A 93 0.66 4.46 -12.12
CA GLN A 93 -0.07 5.54 -12.80
C GLN A 93 -1.58 5.28 -12.88
N LYS A 94 -2.00 4.01 -12.99
CA LYS A 94 -3.42 3.66 -12.90
C LYS A 94 -3.98 4.05 -11.53
N PHE A 95 -3.28 3.73 -10.44
CA PHE A 95 -3.72 4.12 -9.11
C PHE A 95 -3.84 5.63 -8.95
N TYR A 96 -2.90 6.42 -9.49
CA TYR A 96 -2.99 7.88 -9.47
C TYR A 96 -4.27 8.39 -10.15
N ARG A 97 -4.69 7.73 -11.24
CA ARG A 97 -5.97 8.06 -11.91
C ARG A 97 -7.18 7.57 -11.13
N ASP A 98 -7.14 6.36 -10.58
CA ASP A 98 -8.27 5.77 -9.84
C ASP A 98 -8.67 6.62 -8.61
N TYR A 99 -7.72 7.33 -8.01
CA TYR A 99 -7.93 8.22 -6.86
C TYR A 99 -7.73 9.70 -7.18
N GLY A 100 -7.57 10.06 -8.46
CA GLY A 100 -7.23 11.42 -8.89
C GLY A 100 -8.32 12.47 -8.64
N ASP A 101 -9.57 12.02 -8.51
CA ASP A 101 -10.72 12.88 -8.20
C ASP A 101 -10.87 13.17 -6.69
N VAL A 102 -9.99 12.62 -5.84
CA VAL A 102 -9.99 12.91 -4.40
C VAL A 102 -9.06 14.09 -4.12
N ASP A 103 -9.63 15.25 -3.88
CA ASP A 103 -8.95 16.53 -3.66
C ASP A 103 -8.86 16.94 -2.17
N ASP A 104 -9.30 16.07 -1.27
CA ASP A 104 -9.25 16.26 0.18
C ASP A 104 -8.27 15.28 0.85
N TRP A 105 -7.25 15.83 1.51
CA TRP A 105 -6.24 15.08 2.23
C TRP A 105 -6.83 14.26 3.40
N ALA A 106 -7.80 14.81 4.13
CA ALA A 106 -8.43 14.11 5.25
C ALA A 106 -9.22 12.90 4.73
N ARG A 107 -9.92 13.06 3.59
CA ARG A 107 -10.61 11.96 2.91
C ARG A 107 -9.64 10.87 2.44
N LEU A 108 -8.50 11.22 1.83
CA LEU A 108 -7.48 10.24 1.45
C LEU A 108 -6.93 9.46 2.66
N CYS A 109 -6.68 10.14 3.78
CA CYS A 109 -6.26 9.49 5.02
C CYS A 109 -7.32 8.51 5.53
N ALA A 110 -8.59 8.93 5.58
CA ALA A 110 -9.69 8.07 6.04
C ALA A 110 -9.90 6.85 5.14
N MET A 111 -9.74 6.99 3.82
CA MET A 111 -9.77 5.87 2.87
C MET A 111 -8.64 4.88 3.13
N LEU A 112 -7.43 5.36 3.43
CA LEU A 112 -6.30 4.48 3.72
C LEU A 112 -6.48 3.76 5.07
N ASP A 113 -7.00 4.46 6.09
CA ASP A 113 -7.34 3.85 7.37
C ASP A 113 -8.35 2.71 7.20
N ASP A 114 -9.36 2.91 6.35
CA ASP A 114 -10.35 1.89 6.07
C ASP A 114 -9.79 0.72 5.28
N SER A 115 -9.00 0.99 4.23
CA SER A 115 -8.35 -0.05 3.43
C SER A 115 -7.39 -0.89 4.29
N GLN A 116 -6.64 -0.26 5.18
CA GLN A 116 -5.77 -0.96 6.14
C GLN A 116 -6.57 -1.87 7.07
N ARG A 117 -7.68 -1.40 7.66
CA ARG A 117 -8.56 -2.23 8.50
C ARG A 117 -9.11 -3.42 7.74
N GLN A 118 -9.54 -3.23 6.49
CA GLN A 118 -10.05 -4.32 5.66
C GLN A 118 -8.97 -5.38 5.39
N VAL A 119 -7.72 -4.98 5.09
CA VAL A 119 -6.64 -5.96 4.86
C VAL A 119 -6.22 -6.65 6.16
N GLU A 120 -6.25 -5.96 7.31
CA GLU A 120 -6.02 -6.60 8.61
C GLU A 120 -7.10 -7.65 8.93
N ALA A 121 -8.38 -7.31 8.74
CA ALA A 121 -9.48 -8.24 8.93
C ALA A 121 -9.39 -9.45 7.98
N LEU A 122 -8.95 -9.23 6.74
CA LEU A 122 -8.65 -10.31 5.79
C LEU A 122 -7.58 -11.25 6.35
N VAL A 123 -6.45 -10.73 6.83
CA VAL A 123 -5.39 -11.57 7.44
C VAL A 123 -5.89 -12.30 8.69
N GLU A 124 -6.72 -11.64 9.51
CA GLU A 124 -7.32 -12.23 10.70
C GLU A 124 -8.26 -13.40 10.37
N SER A 125 -8.91 -13.38 9.21
CA SER A 125 -9.80 -14.47 8.76
C SER A 125 -9.07 -15.76 8.37
N TYR A 126 -7.78 -15.70 8.02
CA TYR A 126 -7.00 -16.88 7.63
C TYR A 126 -6.32 -17.55 8.83
N SER A 127 -6.10 -18.87 8.74
CA SER A 127 -5.18 -19.57 9.64
C SER A 127 -3.72 -19.26 9.29
N ASP A 128 -2.80 -19.58 10.20
CA ASP A 128 -1.35 -19.47 9.92
C ASP A 128 -0.94 -20.36 8.74
N GLU A 129 -1.44 -21.60 8.72
CA GLU A 129 -1.24 -22.56 7.63
C GLU A 129 -1.75 -22.03 6.28
N ALA A 130 -2.92 -21.39 6.24
CA ALA A 130 -3.43 -20.81 5.00
C ALA A 130 -2.62 -19.59 4.50
N LEU A 131 -1.89 -18.93 5.41
CA LEU A 131 -1.03 -17.79 5.07
C LEU A 131 0.40 -18.21 4.72
N TYR A 132 0.94 -19.25 5.35
CA TYR A 132 2.36 -19.58 5.33
C TYR A 132 2.69 -21.06 5.10
N GLY A 133 1.70 -21.96 5.08
CA GLY A 133 1.88 -23.40 4.90
C GLY A 133 2.35 -23.84 3.51
N GLY A 134 2.19 -22.98 2.51
CA GLY A 134 2.68 -23.26 1.16
C GLY A 134 2.60 -22.09 0.20
N PRO A 135 3.07 -22.29 -1.04
CA PRO A 135 2.96 -21.29 -2.10
C PRO A 135 1.49 -21.02 -2.45
N TRP A 136 1.18 -19.74 -2.65
CA TRP A 136 -0.13 -19.26 -3.08
C TRP A 136 -0.06 -18.62 -4.48
N TYR A 137 1.01 -17.88 -4.75
CA TYR A 137 1.30 -17.34 -6.07
C TYR A 137 2.75 -17.65 -6.46
N ASP A 138 2.93 -18.48 -7.49
CA ASP A 138 4.23 -19.02 -7.89
C ASP A 138 4.94 -19.65 -6.66
N LYS A 139 6.09 -19.12 -6.25
CA LYS A 139 6.83 -19.57 -5.06
C LYS A 139 6.45 -18.84 -3.76
N TRP A 140 5.59 -17.82 -3.83
CA TRP A 140 5.31 -16.94 -2.70
C TRP A 140 4.10 -17.42 -1.90
N THR A 141 4.23 -17.45 -0.58
CA THR A 141 3.09 -17.68 0.31
C THR A 141 2.10 -16.52 0.25
N ARG A 142 0.84 -16.78 0.65
CA ARG A 142 -0.21 -15.75 0.71
C ARG A 142 0.19 -14.60 1.62
N GLY A 143 0.69 -14.91 2.81
CA GLY A 143 1.16 -13.91 3.78
C GLY A 143 2.29 -13.04 3.21
N ARG A 144 3.20 -13.62 2.41
CA ARG A 144 4.27 -12.88 1.75
C ARG A 144 3.75 -11.95 0.65
N MET A 145 2.77 -12.39 -0.13
CA MET A 145 2.09 -11.53 -1.12
C MET A 145 1.34 -10.37 -0.46
N ILE A 146 0.65 -10.60 0.66
CA ILE A 146 0.00 -9.53 1.43
C ILE A 146 1.04 -8.54 1.96
N GLN A 147 2.16 -9.02 2.51
CA GLN A 147 3.22 -8.18 3.04
C GLN A 147 3.87 -7.28 1.97
N PHE A 148 4.06 -7.80 0.75
CA PHE A 148 4.62 -7.03 -0.37
C PHE A 148 3.76 -5.84 -0.78
N ASN A 149 2.46 -5.89 -0.48
CA ASN A 149 1.48 -4.89 -0.92
C ASN A 149 0.87 -4.10 0.24
N THR A 150 1.34 -4.32 1.48
CA THR A 150 0.91 -3.59 2.69
C THR A 150 2.10 -3.04 3.49
N ALA A 151 2.61 -3.79 4.46
CA ALA A 151 3.66 -3.34 5.39
C ALA A 151 4.92 -2.82 4.68
N SER A 152 5.30 -3.44 3.55
CA SER A 152 6.50 -3.04 2.80
C SER A 152 6.32 -1.68 2.10
N PRO A 153 5.25 -1.44 1.33
CA PRO A 153 4.89 -0.11 0.83
C PRO A 153 4.72 0.94 1.92
N CYS A 154 4.04 0.63 3.04
CA CYS A 154 3.86 1.58 4.14
C CYS A 154 5.20 2.06 4.71
N ARG A 155 6.15 1.14 4.90
CA ARG A 155 7.51 1.48 5.34
C ARG A 155 8.24 2.36 4.33
N ASN A 156 8.12 2.07 3.03
CA ASN A 156 8.74 2.88 1.98
C ASN A 156 8.15 4.30 1.95
N ALA A 157 6.82 4.39 1.94
CA ALA A 157 6.09 5.66 1.94
C ALA A 157 6.45 6.52 3.15
N ARG A 158 6.52 5.91 4.34
CA ARG A 158 6.97 6.57 5.57
C ARG A 158 8.35 7.20 5.40
N GLY A 159 9.30 6.48 4.81
CA GLY A 159 10.65 7.00 4.55
C GLY A 159 10.64 8.18 3.57
N ARG A 160 9.88 8.08 2.48
CA ARG A 160 9.75 9.13 1.47
C ARG A 160 9.10 10.40 2.04
N LEU A 161 7.98 10.26 2.75
CA LEU A 161 7.29 11.39 3.38
C LEU A 161 8.15 12.04 4.45
N ALA A 162 8.82 11.25 5.30
CA ALA A 162 9.70 11.80 6.33
C ALA A 162 10.90 12.53 5.74
N ALA A 163 11.41 12.10 4.58
CA ALA A 163 12.47 12.82 3.87
C ALA A 163 11.96 14.15 3.28
N TRP A 164 10.81 14.12 2.60
CA TRP A 164 10.19 15.32 2.03
C TRP A 164 9.78 16.35 3.10
N LEU A 165 9.18 15.92 4.21
CA LEU A 165 8.81 16.84 5.30
C LEU A 165 10.00 17.59 5.90
N LYS A 166 11.22 17.03 5.82
CA LYS A 166 12.45 17.71 6.27
C LYS A 166 12.95 18.78 5.30
N THR A 167 12.48 18.76 4.05
CA THR A 167 12.84 19.78 3.05
C THR A 167 11.89 20.96 3.07
N LEU A 168 10.76 20.85 3.78
CA LEU A 168 9.82 21.96 3.92
C LEU A 168 10.40 23.04 4.83
N PRO A 169 10.16 24.34 4.54
CA PRO A 169 10.55 25.42 5.43
C PRO A 169 9.96 25.21 6.83
N ALA A 170 10.71 25.56 7.87
CA ALA A 170 10.11 25.75 9.19
C ALA A 170 9.11 26.91 9.07
N GLY A 171 7.84 26.63 9.35
CA GLY A 171 6.80 27.65 9.47
C GLY A 171 7.07 28.58 10.66
#